data_AF-A0A9E4RFR3-F1
#
_entry.id   AF-A0A9E4RFR3-F1
#
_cell.length_a   1.000
_cell.length_b   1.000
_cell.length_c   1.000
_cell.angle_alpha   90.00
_cell.angle_beta   90.00
_cell.angle_gamma   90.00
#
_symmetry.space_group_name_H-M   'P 1'
#
loop_
_entity.id
_entity.type
_entity.pdbx_description
1 polymer ?
#
loop_
_entity_poly.entity_id
_entity_poly.type
_entity_poly.pdbx_seq_one_letter_code
_entity_poly.pdbx_strand_id
1 'polypeptide(L)'
;MAIDSEFEGKVAIVTGAGQGMGHAVARRLAHGGASIVINDIDGEAADQTVSHLESYGHKAVAAPGDVTSSRDVQMMVETALREFGDVHILINNAGILRPTPVVDIEEDEWDLVVGV
;
A
#
# COMPACT_ATOMS: atom_id res chain seq x y z
N MET A 1 -0.44 -25.38 11.00
CA MET A 1 -0.67 -24.53 9.81
C MET A 1 0.57 -24.64 8.96
N ALA A 2 0.45 -24.99 7.68
CA ALA A 2 1.59 -24.91 6.78
C ALA A 2 2.01 -23.43 6.67
N ILE A 3 3.31 -23.17 6.67
CA ILE A 3 3.83 -21.84 6.40
C ILE A 3 3.77 -21.72 4.88
N ASP A 4 2.76 -21.00 4.36
CA ASP A 4 2.69 -20.71 2.94
C ASP A 4 3.87 -19.80 2.59
N SER A 5 4.79 -20.29 1.77
CA SER A 5 6.04 -19.61 1.37
C SER A 5 5.99 -19.16 -0.10
N GLU A 6 4.78 -18.95 -0.61
CA GLU A 6 4.48 -18.57 -2.00
C GLU A 6 5.23 -17.30 -2.45
N PHE A 7 5.46 -16.37 -1.51
CA PHE A 7 6.11 -15.08 -1.75
C PHE A 7 7.42 -14.90 -0.98
N GLU A 8 8.03 -16.00 -0.52
CA GLU A 8 9.30 -15.96 0.19
C GLU A 8 10.36 -15.22 -0.64
N GLY A 9 11.06 -14.27 0.00
CA GLY A 9 12.07 -13.43 -0.63
C GLY A 9 11.53 -12.38 -1.61
N LYS A 10 10.20 -12.22 -1.73
CA LYS A 10 9.60 -11.13 -2.53
C LYS A 10 9.42 -9.87 -1.69
N VAL A 11 9.45 -8.75 -2.40
CA VAL A 11 9.19 -7.41 -1.84
C VAL A 11 7.96 -6.86 -2.52
N ALA A 12 6.97 -6.47 -1.72
CA ALA A 12 5.71 -5.95 -2.22
C ALA A 12 5.45 -4.54 -1.70
N ILE A 13 5.05 -3.64 -2.59
CA ILE A 13 4.46 -2.34 -2.24
C ILE A 13 2.95 -2.46 -2.36
N VAL A 14 2.22 -2.01 -1.34
CA VAL A 14 0.75 -1.93 -1.36
C VAL A 14 0.32 -0.50 -1.02
N THR A 15 -0.37 0.17 -1.93
CA THR A 15 -0.91 1.53 -1.72
C THR A 15 -2.31 1.49 -1.10
N GLY A 16 -2.67 2.51 -0.32
CA GLY A 16 -3.94 2.54 0.43
C GLY A 16 -4.06 1.37 1.41
N ALA A 17 -2.93 0.98 2.01
CA ALA A 17 -2.80 -0.22 2.83
C ALA A 17 -2.96 0.03 4.34
N GLY A 18 -3.22 1.27 4.76
CA GLY A 18 -3.51 1.60 6.16
C GLY A 18 -4.82 0.97 6.66
N GLN A 19 -5.73 0.61 5.75
CA GLN A 19 -7.03 0.02 6.10
C GLN A 19 -7.63 -0.84 4.96
N GLY A 20 -8.80 -1.42 5.23
CA GLY A 20 -9.65 -2.03 4.21
C GLY A 20 -9.00 -3.16 3.40
N MET A 21 -9.22 -3.14 2.09
CA MET A 21 -8.71 -4.18 1.19
C MET A 21 -7.18 -4.13 1.04
N GLY A 22 -6.58 -2.94 1.02
CA GLY A 22 -5.12 -2.79 0.97
C GLY A 22 -4.46 -3.45 2.18
N HIS A 23 -4.98 -3.20 3.38
CA HIS A 23 -4.53 -3.86 4.61
C HIS A 23 -4.67 -5.39 4.53
N ALA A 24 -5.80 -5.89 4.02
CA ALA A 24 -6.03 -7.32 3.87
C ALA A 24 -5.06 -7.97 2.86
N VAL A 25 -4.78 -7.31 1.75
CA VAL A 25 -3.81 -7.78 0.74
C VAL A 25 -2.39 -7.79 1.33
N ALA A 26 -1.98 -6.71 2.00
CA ALA A 26 -0.70 -6.63 2.69
C ALA A 26 -0.51 -7.79 3.67
N ARG A 27 -1.53 -8.09 4.49
CA ARG A 27 -1.53 -9.25 5.40
C ARG A 27 -1.37 -10.57 4.65
N ARG A 28 -2.11 -10.79 3.56
CA ARG A 28 -2.04 -12.05 2.80
C ARG A 28 -0.67 -12.26 2.15
N LEU A 29 -0.06 -11.19 1.61
CA LEU A 29 1.28 -11.25 1.03
C LEU A 29 2.34 -11.53 2.11
N ALA A 30 2.23 -10.86 3.26
CA ALA A 30 3.12 -11.05 4.41
C ALA A 30 3.05 -12.50 4.95
N HIS A 31 1.84 -13.06 5.08
CA HIS A 31 1.65 -14.47 5.46
C HIS A 31 2.26 -15.45 4.46
N GLY A 32 2.40 -15.04 3.20
CA GLY A 32 3.07 -15.81 2.16
C GLY A 32 4.60 -15.66 2.15
N GLY A 33 5.20 -14.88 3.05
CA GLY A 33 6.65 -14.70 3.18
C GLY A 33 7.23 -13.42 2.53
N ALA A 34 6.38 -12.53 1.98
CA ALA A 34 6.88 -11.28 1.40
C ALA A 34 7.27 -10.25 2.48
N SER A 35 8.28 -9.42 2.17
CA SER A 35 8.55 -8.17 2.89
C SER A 35 7.68 -7.06 2.32
N ILE A 36 6.96 -6.33 3.17
CA ILE A 36 5.91 -5.42 2.73
C ILE A 36 6.26 -3.95 2.97
N VAL A 37 6.09 -3.12 1.95
CA VAL A 37 6.07 -1.66 2.09
C VAL A 37 4.61 -1.22 2.10
N ILE A 38 4.21 -0.57 3.19
CA ILE A 38 2.86 -0.08 3.43
C ILE A 38 2.82 1.40 3.07
N ASN A 39 2.08 1.74 2.02
CA ASN A 39 1.77 3.11 1.70
C ASN A 39 0.31 3.41 2.04
N ASP A 40 0.10 4.57 2.65
CA ASP A 40 -1.19 5.23 2.79
C ASP A 40 -0.95 6.74 2.88
N ILE A 41 -1.96 7.54 2.56
CA ILE A 41 -1.88 9.00 2.74
C ILE A 41 -1.96 9.36 4.23
N ASP A 42 -2.62 8.52 5.03
CA ASP A 42 -2.62 8.59 6.49
C ASP A 42 -1.42 7.80 7.05
N GLY A 43 -0.39 8.51 7.47
CA GLY A 43 0.81 7.89 8.02
C GLY A 43 0.59 7.13 9.31
N GLU A 44 -0.37 7.55 10.15
CA GLU A 44 -0.67 6.82 11.38
C GLU A 44 -1.32 5.46 11.07
N ALA A 45 -2.23 5.43 10.09
CA ALA A 45 -2.83 4.17 9.63
C ALA A 45 -1.81 3.22 9.00
N ALA A 46 -0.83 3.76 8.26
CA ALA A 46 0.28 2.97 7.72
C ALA A 46 1.13 2.35 8.85
N ASP A 47 1.53 3.14 9.84
CA ASP A 47 2.32 2.68 11.00
C ASP A 47 1.58 1.63 11.85
N GLN A 48 0.26 1.80 12.02
CA GLN A 48 -0.59 0.80 12.70
C GLN A 48 -0.61 -0.52 11.94
N THR A 49 -0.66 -0.48 10.60
CA THR A 49 -0.60 -1.69 9.77
C THR A 49 0.77 -2.37 9.87
N VAL A 50 1.87 -1.61 9.87
CA VAL A 50 3.22 -2.15 10.10
C VAL A 50 3.30 -2.84 11.46
N SER A 51 2.89 -2.15 12.53
CA SER A 51 2.90 -2.69 13.89
C SER A 51 2.08 -4.00 13.99
N HIS A 52 0.94 -4.05 13.29
CA HIS A 52 0.14 -5.27 13.19
C HIS A 52 0.95 -6.38 12.49
N LEU A 53 1.50 -6.16 11.30
CA LEU A 53 2.27 -7.18 10.58
C LEU A 53 3.49 -7.69 11.38
N GLU A 54 4.22 -6.79 12.03
CA GLU A 54 5.37 -7.13 12.87
C GLU A 54 4.97 -7.96 14.09
N SER A 55 3.78 -7.73 14.67
CA SER A 55 3.26 -8.54 15.78
C SER A 55 3.03 -10.03 15.42
N TYR A 56 2.92 -10.33 14.12
CA TYR A 56 2.85 -11.69 13.57
C TYR A 56 4.21 -12.20 13.07
N GLY A 57 5.29 -11.43 13.25
CA GLY A 57 6.65 -11.79 12.84
C GLY A 57 6.96 -11.54 11.36
N HIS A 58 6.12 -10.77 10.66
CA HIS A 58 6.38 -10.40 9.27
C HIS A 58 7.25 -9.14 9.17
N LYS A 59 7.96 -9.01 8.05
CA LYS A 59 8.77 -7.82 7.75
C LYS A 59 7.91 -6.77 7.05
N ALA A 60 7.78 -5.58 7.64
CA ALA A 60 7.06 -4.48 7.03
C ALA A 60 7.74 -3.13 7.33
N VAL A 61 7.51 -2.15 6.46
CA VAL A 61 7.93 -0.75 6.68
C VAL A 61 6.88 0.20 6.13
N ALA A 62 6.68 1.34 6.81
CA ALA A 62 5.78 2.38 6.35
C ALA A 62 6.49 3.32 5.37
N ALA A 63 5.78 3.67 4.29
CA ALA A 63 6.17 4.69 3.32
C ALA A 63 4.95 5.59 3.02
N PRO A 64 4.54 6.43 3.99
CA PRO A 64 3.36 7.27 3.84
C PRO A 64 3.57 8.32 2.75
N GLY A 65 2.52 8.61 2.01
CA GLY A 65 2.59 9.57 0.90
C GLY A 65 1.39 9.48 -0.04
N ASP A 66 1.20 10.54 -0.81
CA ASP A 66 0.11 10.67 -1.78
C ASP A 66 0.50 10.01 -3.11
N VAL A 67 -0.30 9.03 -3.57
CA VAL A 67 -0.04 8.33 -4.84
C VAL A 67 -0.18 9.23 -6.07
N THR A 68 -0.87 10.36 -5.95
CA THR A 68 -0.99 11.38 -7.01
C THR A 68 0.29 12.24 -7.13
N SER A 69 1.15 12.22 -6.10
CA SER A 69 2.43 12.93 -6.07
C SER A 69 3.56 12.05 -6.60
N SER A 70 4.12 12.42 -7.76
CA SER A 70 5.28 11.70 -8.33
C SER A 70 6.48 11.66 -7.39
N ARG A 71 6.65 12.70 -6.55
CA ARG A 71 7.70 12.74 -5.52
C ARG A 71 7.47 11.66 -4.47
N ASP A 72 6.25 11.52 -3.98
CA ASP A 72 5.94 10.57 -2.91
C ASP A 72 5.99 9.13 -3.43
N VAL A 73 5.55 8.91 -4.68
CA VAL A 73 5.73 7.63 -5.39
C VAL A 73 7.22 7.27 -5.51
N GLN A 74 8.08 8.23 -5.85
CA GLN A 74 9.52 7.99 -5.89
C GLN A 74 10.09 7.62 -4.51
N MET A 75 9.71 8.36 -3.46
CA MET A 75 10.12 8.08 -2.08
C MET A 75 9.67 6.69 -1.60
N MET A 76 8.49 6.24 -2.02
CA MET A 76 7.95 4.91 -1.71
C MET A 76 8.81 3.81 -2.34
N VAL A 77 9.20 3.95 -3.61
CA VAL A 77 10.10 3.01 -4.28
C VAL A 77 11.50 3.03 -3.65
N GLU A 78 12.04 4.22 -3.36
CA GLU A 78 13.33 4.36 -2.69
C GLU A 78 13.34 3.70 -1.31
N THR A 79 12.23 3.77 -0.57
CA THR A 79 12.07 3.07 0.70
C THR A 79 12.14 1.55 0.51
N ALA A 80 11.44 0.99 -0.49
CA ALA A 80 11.50 -0.44 -0.79
C ALA A 80 12.93 -0.90 -1.11
N LEU A 81 13.64 -0.13 -1.95
CA LEU A 81 15.02 -0.41 -2.32
C LEU A 81 15.97 -0.31 -1.12
N ARG A 82 15.78 0.69 -0.24
CA ARG A 82 16.63 0.90 0.92
C ARG A 82 16.46 -0.20 1.97
N GLU A 83 15.22 -0.58 2.26
CA GLU A 83 14.92 -1.53 3.34
C GLU A 83 15.05 -2.99 2.89
N PHE A 84 14.64 -3.29 1.66
CA PHE A 84 14.51 -4.68 1.18
C PHE A 84 15.26 -4.97 -0.14
N GLY A 85 15.83 -3.96 -0.79
CA GLY A 85 16.75 -4.12 -1.92
C GLY A 85 16.09 -4.29 -3.30
N ASP A 86 14.77 -4.43 -3.39
CA ASP A 86 14.07 -4.69 -4.66
C ASP A 86 12.56 -4.31 -4.58
N VAL A 87 11.86 -4.34 -5.71
CA VAL A 87 10.40 -4.29 -5.81
C VAL A 87 9.93 -5.37 -6.78
N HIS A 88 9.30 -6.41 -6.26
CA HIS A 88 8.83 -7.55 -7.06
C HIS A 88 7.34 -7.47 -7.39
N ILE A 89 6.56 -6.91 -6.47
CA ILE A 89 5.10 -6.84 -6.54
C ILE A 89 4.68 -5.40 -6.23
N LEU A 90 3.81 -4.84 -7.06
CA LEU A 90 3.15 -3.56 -6.81
C LEU A 90 1.64 -3.77 -6.86
N ILE A 91 0.96 -3.43 -5.79
CA ILE A 91 -0.49 -3.42 -5.69
C ILE A 91 -0.96 -1.96 -5.63
N ASN A 92 -1.44 -1.46 -6.78
CA ASN A 92 -2.08 -0.14 -6.90
C ASN A 92 -3.52 -0.25 -6.39
N ASN A 93 -3.71 -0.13 -5.08
CA ASN A 93 -5.00 -0.28 -4.41
C ASN A 93 -5.58 1.04 -3.88
N ALA A 94 -4.74 2.05 -3.61
CA ALA A 94 -5.22 3.38 -3.24
C ALA A 94 -6.26 3.87 -4.26
N GLY A 95 -7.34 4.44 -3.76
CA GLY A 95 -8.47 4.85 -4.56
C GLY A 95 -9.50 5.52 -3.67
N ILE A 96 -10.23 6.47 -4.24
CA ILE A 96 -11.31 7.16 -3.58
C ILE A 96 -12.59 7.05 -4.40
N LEU A 97 -13.72 7.24 -3.74
CA LEU A 97 -15.03 7.27 -4.39
C LEU A 97 -15.79 8.52 -3.96
N ARG A 98 -16.45 9.15 -4.91
CA ARG A 98 -17.52 10.13 -4.70
C ARG A 98 -18.77 9.64 -5.43
N PRO A 99 -19.88 9.35 -4.72
CA PRO A 99 -21.06 8.75 -5.33
C PRO A 99 -21.99 9.84 -5.90
N THR A 100 -21.51 10.56 -6.91
CA THR A 100 -22.28 11.59 -7.62
C THR A 100 -22.81 11.01 -8.94
N PRO A 101 -24.07 11.28 -9.34
CA PRO A 101 -24.56 10.87 -10.65
C PRO A 101 -23.68 11.44 -11.76
N VAL A 102 -23.38 10.64 -12.79
CA VAL A 102 -22.40 11.00 -13.83
C VAL A 102 -22.67 12.34 -14.53
N VAL A 103 -23.93 12.75 -14.65
CA VAL A 103 -24.33 14.02 -15.30
C VAL A 103 -24.19 15.23 -14.38
N ASP A 104 -23.96 15.00 -13.09
CA ASP A 104 -23.86 16.00 -12.04
C ASP A 104 -22.44 16.09 -11.44
N ILE A 105 -21.46 15.37 -12.01
CA ILE A 105 -20.05 15.42 -11.58
C ILE A 105 -19.44 16.74 -12.04
N GLU A 106 -18.98 17.54 -11.07
CA GLU A 106 -18.17 18.73 -11.31
C GLU A 106 -16.74 18.35 -11.73
N GLU A 107 -16.07 19.23 -12.48
CA GLU A 107 -14.74 18.96 -13.06
C GLU A 107 -13.68 18.67 -11.97
N ASP A 108 -13.75 19.36 -10.84
CA ASP A 108 -12.83 19.16 -9.71
C ASP A 108 -13.05 17.80 -9.02
N GLU A 109 -14.29 17.33 -8.90
CA GLU A 109 -14.60 15.99 -8.42
C GLU A 109 -14.08 14.91 -9.39
N TRP A 110 -14.27 15.12 -10.69
CA TRP A 110 -13.76 14.23 -11.73
C TRP A 110 -12.24 14.09 -11.63
N ASP A 111 -11.52 15.21 -11.63
CA ASP A 111 -10.06 15.24 -11.55
C ASP A 111 -9.55 14.62 -10.24
N LEU A 112 -10.26 14.85 -9.13
CA LEU A 112 -9.93 14.26 -7.84
C LEU A 112 -10.03 12.73 -7.86
N VAL A 113 -11.10 12.17 -8.42
CA VAL A 113 -11.31 10.71 -8.44
C VAL A 113 -10.42 10.03 -9.48
N VAL A 114 -10.25 10.62 -10.66
CA VAL A 114 -9.42 10.07 -11.75
C VAL A 114 -7.93 10.21 -11.47
N GLY A 115 -7.54 11.19 -10.65
CA GLY A 115 -6.14 11.46 -10.32
C GLY A 115 -5.49 10.43 -9.37
N VAL A 116 -6.28 9.64 -8.65
CA VAL A 116 -5.83 8.63 -7.67
C VAL A 116 -5.72 7.25 -8.32
#